data_AF-A0A7K4EKM6-F1
#
_entry.id   AF-A0A7K4EKM6-F1
#
_cell.length_a   1.000
_cell.length_b   1.000
_cell.length_c   1.000
_cell.angle_alpha   90.00
_cell.angle_beta   90.00
_cell.angle_gamma   90.00
#
_symmetry.space_group_name_H-M   'P 1'
#
loop_
_entity.id
_entity.type
_entity.pdbx_description
1 polymer ?
#
loop_
_entity_poly.entity_id
_entity_poly.type
_entity_poly.pdbx_seq_one_letter_code
_entity_poly.pdbx_strand_id
1 'polypeptide(L)'
;MVFLFCLSFGAWSISLFWKLDVASPRDLPLRFNRTRNRIYAYNFNYRWWNPFERWRVEPVAYDWSQVRAERWLKRGATAQGGLVIKGGVVLSIVKPGTNEVIDRFPLTTMGADAHAWAYICTYMQQGPDALPPPGPPKDHNDIPWYNAALLLAPKVKWPANMDLESRTAP
;
A
#
# COMPACT_ATOMS: atom_id res chain seq x y z
N MET A 1 24.93 -28.71 19.17
CA MET A 1 24.43 -27.36 19.47
C MET A 1 24.31 -26.49 18.22
N VAL A 2 25.36 -26.35 17.40
CA VAL A 2 25.33 -25.58 16.12
C VAL A 2 24.27 -26.10 15.13
N PHE A 3 24.14 -27.42 14.97
CA PHE A 3 23.18 -28.02 14.04
C PHE A 3 21.71 -27.68 14.37
N LEU A 4 21.34 -27.75 15.64
CA LEU A 4 19.99 -27.40 16.12
C LEU A 4 19.70 -25.91 15.90
N PHE A 5 20.71 -25.04 16.11
CA PHE A 5 20.59 -23.61 15.88
C PHE A 5 20.39 -23.27 14.39
N CYS A 6 21.12 -23.94 13.50
CA CYS A 6 20.94 -23.80 12.04
C CYS A 6 19.54 -24.23 11.60
N LEU A 7 19.02 -25.35 12.13
CA LEU A 7 17.66 -25.80 11.84
C LEU A 7 16.60 -24.82 12.34
N SER A 8 16.73 -24.31 13.57
CA SER A 8 15.79 -23.32 14.10
C SER A 8 15.81 -22.01 13.32
N PHE A 9 17.00 -21.53 12.94
CA PHE A 9 17.14 -20.31 12.14
C PHE A 9 16.59 -20.49 10.72
N GLY A 10 16.84 -21.65 10.11
CA GLY A 10 16.27 -22.01 8.81
C GLY A 10 14.74 -22.04 8.85
N ALA A 11 14.16 -22.74 9.82
CA ALA A 11 12.70 -22.81 9.98
C ALA A 11 12.08 -21.43 10.25
N TRP A 12 12.71 -20.61 11.09
CA TRP A 12 12.29 -19.23 11.32
C TRP A 12 12.35 -18.38 10.05
N SER A 13 13.44 -18.48 9.27
CA SER A 13 13.62 -17.72 8.04
C SER A 13 12.59 -18.10 6.98
N ILE A 14 12.38 -19.40 6.77
CA ILE A 14 11.35 -19.90 5.83
C ILE A 14 9.96 -19.40 6.24
N SER A 15 9.64 -19.48 7.53
CA SER A 15 8.35 -18.98 8.06
C SER A 15 8.20 -17.46 7.84
N LEU A 16 9.28 -16.70 8.00
CA LEU A 16 9.27 -15.26 7.77
C LEU A 16 9.07 -14.91 6.30
N PHE A 17 9.84 -15.50 5.38
CA PHE A 17 9.71 -15.22 3.95
C PHE A 17 8.33 -15.64 3.43
N TRP A 18 7.87 -16.84 3.80
CA TRP A 18 6.52 -17.29 3.45
C TRP A 18 5.44 -16.32 3.91
N LYS A 19 5.55 -15.82 5.14
CA LYS A 19 4.58 -14.87 5.68
C LYS A 19 4.65 -13.51 5.00
N LEU A 20 5.84 -13.02 4.65
CA LEU A 20 5.99 -11.78 3.89
C LEU A 20 5.28 -11.87 2.53
N ASP A 21 5.34 -13.03 1.88
CA ASP A 21 4.73 -13.24 0.57
C ASP A 21 3.20 -13.43 0.62
N VAL A 22 2.68 -14.05 1.69
CA VAL A 22 1.25 -14.45 1.76
C VAL A 22 0.40 -13.56 2.67
N ALA A 23 1.00 -12.87 3.66
CA ALA A 23 0.21 -12.12 4.65
C ALA A 23 -0.17 -10.71 4.20
N SER A 24 0.57 -10.10 3.27
CA SER A 24 0.11 -8.87 2.63
C SER A 24 -1.10 -9.21 1.78
N PRO A 25 -2.22 -8.48 1.89
CA PRO A 25 -3.29 -8.67 0.94
C PRO A 25 -2.80 -8.34 -0.45
N ARG A 26 -3.48 -9.00 -1.37
CA ARG A 26 -3.20 -9.00 -2.80
C ARG A 26 -3.06 -7.60 -3.38
N ASP A 27 -3.84 -6.66 -2.85
CA ASP A 27 -3.81 -5.26 -3.22
C ASP A 27 -3.86 -4.36 -2.00
N LEU A 28 -3.35 -3.15 -2.19
CA LEU A 28 -3.40 -2.05 -1.23
C LEU A 28 -4.24 -0.92 -1.85
N PRO A 29 -5.56 -1.15 -2.08
CA PRO A 29 -6.37 -0.18 -2.80
C PRO A 29 -6.51 1.10 -2.00
N LEU A 30 -6.26 2.21 -2.68
CA LEU A 30 -6.54 3.56 -2.19
C LEU A 30 -7.84 4.02 -2.83
N ARG A 31 -8.82 4.40 -2.01
CA ARG A 31 -10.07 4.99 -2.47
C ARG A 31 -10.09 6.46 -2.11
N PHE A 32 -10.48 7.28 -3.07
CA PHE A 32 -10.61 8.72 -2.91
C PHE A 32 -12.09 9.07 -3.06
N ASN A 33 -12.68 9.71 -2.05
CA ASN A 33 -14.04 10.23 -2.12
C ASN A 33 -13.97 11.75 -2.06
N ARG A 34 -14.20 12.40 -3.21
CA ARG A 34 -14.21 13.86 -3.33
C ARG A 34 -15.32 14.48 -2.48
N THR A 35 -16.54 13.96 -2.56
CA THR A 35 -17.73 14.56 -1.92
C THR A 35 -17.59 14.62 -0.40
N ARG A 36 -16.98 13.59 0.20
CA ARG A 36 -16.65 13.54 1.63
C ARG A 36 -15.30 14.16 1.96
N ASN A 37 -14.51 14.52 0.95
CA ASN A 37 -13.13 15.00 1.07
C ASN A 37 -12.25 14.06 1.92
N ARG A 38 -12.37 12.75 1.66
CA ARG A 38 -11.74 11.68 2.46
C ARG A 38 -11.02 10.67 1.59
N ILE A 39 -10.02 10.05 2.19
CA ILE A 39 -9.31 8.90 1.65
C ILE A 39 -9.57 7.67 2.51
N TYR A 40 -9.66 6.51 1.88
CA TYR A 40 -9.78 5.23 2.54
C TYR A 40 -8.64 4.34 2.07
N ALA A 41 -7.94 3.73 3.01
CA ALA A 41 -6.78 2.89 2.76
C ALA A 41 -6.78 1.70 3.71
N TYR A 42 -5.91 0.73 3.45
CA TYR A 42 -5.56 -0.28 4.44
C TYR A 42 -4.21 0.03 5.03
N ASN A 43 -4.16 0.15 6.35
CA ASN A 43 -2.92 0.23 7.10
C ASN A 43 -2.39 -1.18 7.39
N PHE A 44 -1.14 -1.41 7.02
CA PHE A 44 -0.46 -2.69 7.12
C PHE A 44 0.54 -2.66 8.25
N ASN A 45 0.09 -3.11 9.41
CA ASN A 45 0.91 -3.22 10.60
C ASN A 45 1.54 -4.62 10.64
N TYR A 46 2.75 -4.73 10.07
CA TYR A 46 3.57 -5.95 10.14
C TYR A 46 4.86 -5.71 10.93
N ARG A 47 5.33 -6.78 11.59
CA ARG A 47 6.62 -6.80 12.29
C ARG A 47 7.57 -7.71 11.54
N TRP A 48 8.54 -7.10 10.85
CA TRP A 48 9.51 -7.78 9.99
C TRP A 48 10.39 -8.81 10.72
N TRP A 49 10.52 -8.71 12.04
CA TRP A 49 11.30 -9.65 12.86
C TRP A 49 10.45 -10.71 13.56
N ASN A 50 9.12 -10.58 13.57
CA ASN A 50 8.23 -11.52 14.25
C ASN A 50 7.21 -12.15 13.28
N PRO A 51 7.53 -13.31 12.70
CA PRO A 51 6.61 -14.02 11.82
C PRO A 51 5.50 -14.75 12.58
N PHE A 52 5.53 -14.83 13.92
CA PHE A 52 4.51 -15.54 14.69
C PHE A 52 3.38 -14.64 15.18
N GLU A 53 3.59 -13.33 15.23
CA GLU A 53 2.57 -12.36 15.63
C GLU A 53 1.55 -12.12 14.51
N ARG A 54 0.27 -11.97 14.85
CA ARG A 54 -0.76 -11.68 13.85
C ARG A 54 -0.53 -10.27 13.26
N TRP A 55 -0.09 -10.22 12.00
CA TRP A 55 -0.01 -8.95 11.27
C TRP A 55 -1.42 -8.44 11.01
N ARG A 56 -1.66 -7.16 11.27
CA ARG A 56 -3.00 -6.57 11.21
C ARG A 56 -3.12 -5.72 9.96
N VAL A 57 -4.24 -5.91 9.28
CA VAL A 57 -4.69 -5.13 8.14
C VAL A 57 -5.89 -4.34 8.63
N GLU A 58 -5.69 -3.04 8.84
CA GLU A 58 -6.71 -2.18 9.43
C GLU A 58 -7.23 -1.21 8.36
N PRO A 59 -8.51 -1.28 7.99
CA PRO A 59 -9.11 -0.30 7.10
C PRO A 59 -9.20 1.04 7.83
N VAL A 60 -8.56 2.06 7.29
CA VAL A 60 -8.45 3.40 7.87
C VAL A 60 -9.03 4.44 6.93
N ALA A 61 -9.59 5.49 7.51
CA ALA A 61 -10.13 6.64 6.79
C ALA A 61 -9.47 7.92 7.32
N TYR A 62 -9.04 8.79 6.41
CA TYR A 62 -8.41 10.06 6.74
C TYR A 62 -9.04 11.20 5.94
N ASP A 63 -9.05 12.40 6.53
CA ASP A 63 -9.49 13.59 5.80
C ASP A 63 -8.40 14.01 4.81
N TRP A 64 -8.81 14.44 3.62
CA TRP A 64 -7.91 14.85 2.55
C TRP A 64 -6.97 15.98 2.96
N SER A 65 -7.42 16.86 3.86
CA SER A 65 -6.60 17.96 4.42
C SER A 65 -5.34 17.48 5.13
N GLN A 66 -5.31 16.23 5.60
CA GLN A 66 -4.18 15.60 6.28
C GLN A 66 -3.16 14.99 5.31
N VAL A 67 -3.54 14.79 4.05
CA VAL A 67 -2.72 14.06 3.07
C VAL A 67 -1.63 14.98 2.51
N ARG A 68 -0.39 14.49 2.50
CA ARG A 68 0.75 15.15 1.85
C ARG A 68 1.46 14.16 0.95
N ALA A 69 1.95 14.62 -0.20
CA ALA A 69 2.81 13.82 -1.05
C ALA A 69 4.27 13.96 -0.62
N GLU A 70 4.89 12.85 -0.26
CA GLU A 70 6.30 12.74 0.07
C GLU A 70 7.01 12.04 -1.08
N ARG A 71 7.98 12.72 -1.71
CA ARG A 71 8.85 12.12 -2.71
C ARG A 71 10.03 11.46 -2.01
N TRP A 72 10.28 10.19 -2.32
CA TRP A 72 11.42 9.46 -1.78
C TRP A 72 12.35 9.00 -2.89
N LEU A 73 13.64 8.89 -2.55
CA LEU A 73 14.67 8.37 -3.42
C LEU A 73 15.60 7.49 -2.59
N LYS A 74 15.78 6.24 -3.01
CA LYS A 74 16.70 5.28 -2.40
C LYS A 74 17.73 4.84 -3.43
N ARG A 75 19.00 5.05 -3.10
CA ARG A 75 20.13 4.51 -3.87
C ARG A 75 20.60 3.22 -3.21
N GLY A 76 20.87 2.20 -4.01
CA GLY A 76 21.44 0.93 -3.60
C GLY A 76 22.38 0.41 -4.66
N ALA A 77 23.06 -0.70 -4.36
CA ALA A 77 23.88 -1.43 -5.31
C ALA A 77 23.32 -2.84 -5.50
N THR A 78 23.35 -3.34 -6.72
CA THR A 78 23.17 -4.77 -6.99
C THR A 78 24.36 -5.55 -6.41
N ALA A 79 24.18 -6.86 -6.22
CA ALA A 79 25.28 -7.74 -5.79
C ALA A 79 26.48 -7.70 -6.76
N GLN A 80 26.25 -7.35 -8.03
CA GLN A 80 27.28 -7.15 -9.06
C GLN A 80 27.86 -5.73 -9.10
N GLY A 81 27.53 -4.86 -8.13
CA GLY A 81 28.08 -3.49 -8.03
C GLY A 81 27.39 -2.43 -8.91
N GLY A 82 26.36 -2.80 -9.69
CA GLY A 82 25.56 -1.85 -10.47
C GLY A 82 24.69 -0.96 -9.57
N LEU A 83 24.68 0.35 -9.83
CA LEU A 83 23.88 1.33 -9.09
C LEU A 83 22.39 1.16 -9.42
N VAL A 84 21.57 0.95 -8.39
CA VAL A 84 20.12 0.92 -8.47
C VAL A 84 19.57 2.16 -7.77
N ILE A 85 18.93 3.03 -8.53
CA ILE A 85 18.18 4.16 -7.98
C ILE A 85 16.71 3.81 -8.05
N LYS A 86 16.06 3.71 -6.90
CA LYS A 86 14.60 3.59 -6.79
C LYS A 86 14.05 4.91 -6.28
N GLY A 87 12.92 5.34 -6.80
CA GLY A 87 12.22 6.52 -6.31
C GLY A 87 10.72 6.36 -6.49
N GLY A 88 9.96 7.21 -5.83
CA GLY A 88 8.51 7.18 -5.91
C GLY A 88 7.86 8.30 -5.13
N VAL A 89 6.53 8.31 -5.13
CA VAL A 89 5.72 9.15 -4.24
C VAL A 89 4.98 8.24 -3.26
N VAL A 90 4.97 8.68 -2.01
CA VAL A 90 4.23 8.10 -0.90
C VAL A 90 3.25 9.16 -0.41
N LEU A 91 2.03 8.73 -0.10
CA LEU A 91 1.05 9.55 0.62
C LEU A 91 1.36 9.46 2.11
N SER A 92 1.78 10.58 2.68
CA SER A 92 2.07 10.72 4.11
C SER A 92 0.90 11.40 4.79
N ILE A 93 0.33 10.76 5.81
CA ILE A 93 -0.79 11.29 6.58
C ILE A 93 -0.25 12.04 7.77
N VAL A 94 -0.56 13.33 7.83
CA VAL A 94 -0.10 14.22 8.90
C VAL A 94 -1.19 14.36 9.96
N LYS A 95 -0.79 14.30 11.23
CA LYS A 95 -1.70 14.56 12.35
C LYS A 95 -2.24 16.00 12.28
N PRO A 96 -3.54 16.24 12.50
CA PRO A 96 -4.08 17.59 12.45
C PRO A 96 -3.42 18.48 13.50
N GLY A 97 -3.00 19.68 13.11
CA GLY A 97 -2.36 20.64 14.03
C GLY A 97 -0.91 20.35 14.37
N THR A 98 -0.29 19.30 13.81
CA THR A 98 1.16 19.07 13.91
C THR A 98 1.76 18.78 12.53
N ASN A 99 3.08 18.63 12.45
CA ASN A 99 3.79 18.18 11.24
C ASN A 99 4.23 16.71 11.34
N GLU A 100 3.63 15.95 12.25
CA GLU A 100 3.99 14.56 12.51
C GLU A 100 3.28 13.63 11.52
N VAL A 101 4.07 12.80 10.82
CA VAL A 101 3.53 11.79 9.89
C VAL A 101 3.16 10.54 10.68
N ILE A 102 1.87 10.20 10.67
CA ILE A 102 1.32 9.02 11.35
C ILE A 102 1.44 7.78 10.45
N ASP A 103 0.95 7.90 9.22
CA ASP A 103 0.87 6.77 8.27
C ASP A 103 1.47 7.13 6.92
N ARG A 104 1.93 6.10 6.20
CA ARG A 104 2.52 6.21 4.87
C ARG A 104 1.93 5.15 3.94
N PHE A 105 1.40 5.59 2.80
CA PHE A 105 0.86 4.70 1.76
C PHE A 105 1.63 4.88 0.46
N PRO A 106 2.25 3.82 -0.10
CA PRO A 106 2.94 3.93 -1.37
C PRO A 106 1.94 4.19 -2.50
N LEU A 107 2.20 5.21 -3.32
CA LEU A 107 1.36 5.56 -4.46
C LEU A 107 1.94 5.04 -5.78
N THR A 108 3.19 5.40 -6.06
CA THR A 108 3.90 4.94 -7.26
C THR A 108 5.31 4.51 -6.93
N THR A 109 5.83 3.59 -7.73
CA THR A 109 7.25 3.23 -7.74
C THR A 109 7.79 3.46 -9.14
N MET A 110 8.68 4.46 -9.26
CA MET A 110 9.41 4.92 -10.43
C MET A 110 8.57 5.41 -11.64
N GLY A 111 8.84 6.66 -12.04
CA GLY A 111 8.64 7.15 -13.41
C GLY A 111 7.31 7.87 -13.70
N ALA A 112 6.28 7.70 -12.86
CA ALA A 112 4.97 8.35 -13.04
C ALA A 112 4.55 9.22 -11.84
N ASP A 113 5.48 9.49 -10.92
CA ASP A 113 5.17 9.89 -9.54
C ASP A 113 4.51 11.27 -9.44
N ALA A 114 5.00 12.24 -10.22
CA ALA A 114 4.42 13.58 -10.26
C ALA A 114 3.05 13.61 -10.96
N HIS A 115 2.87 12.80 -12.00
CA HIS A 115 1.63 12.72 -12.76
C HIS A 115 0.52 12.05 -11.95
N ALA A 116 0.83 10.99 -11.20
CA ALA A 116 -0.13 10.32 -10.33
C ALA A 116 -0.62 11.25 -9.21
N TRP A 117 0.28 12.00 -8.58
CA TRP A 117 -0.13 12.98 -7.56
C TRP A 117 -0.99 14.11 -8.15
N ALA A 118 -0.57 14.69 -9.28
CA ALA A 118 -1.35 15.72 -9.95
C ALA A 118 -2.75 15.22 -10.35
N TYR A 119 -2.85 13.98 -10.85
CA TYR A 119 -4.11 13.34 -11.18
C TYR A 119 -5.06 13.27 -9.97
N ILE A 120 -4.56 12.83 -8.82
CA ILE A 120 -5.37 12.74 -7.59
C ILE A 120 -5.78 14.14 -7.10
N CYS A 121 -4.87 15.12 -7.15
CA CYS A 121 -5.21 16.50 -6.80
C CYS A 121 -6.31 17.06 -7.70
N THR A 122 -6.21 16.87 -9.01
CA THR A 122 -7.24 17.30 -9.97
C THR A 122 -8.56 16.58 -9.71
N TYR A 123 -8.53 15.27 -9.44
CA TYR A 123 -9.72 14.51 -9.05
C TYR A 123 -10.41 15.12 -7.82
N MET A 124 -9.65 15.37 -6.75
CA MET A 124 -10.20 15.87 -5.50
C MET A 124 -10.70 17.32 -5.61
N GLN A 125 -10.06 18.15 -6.44
CA GLN A 125 -10.44 19.56 -6.62
C GLN A 125 -11.60 19.71 -7.61
N GLN A 126 -11.42 19.21 -8.82
CA GLN A 126 -12.28 19.50 -9.98
C GLN A 126 -13.30 18.38 -10.24
N GLY A 127 -13.04 17.16 -9.76
CA GLY A 127 -13.92 16.01 -9.97
C GLY A 127 -13.52 15.16 -11.17
N PRO A 128 -14.32 14.12 -11.48
CA PRO A 128 -14.02 13.17 -12.55
C PRO A 128 -14.04 13.79 -13.95
N ASP A 129 -14.85 14.84 -14.16
CA ASP A 129 -15.03 15.48 -15.48
C ASP A 129 -13.76 16.20 -15.98
N ALA A 130 -12.86 16.56 -15.06
CA ALA A 130 -11.59 17.22 -15.37
C ALA A 130 -10.46 16.23 -15.71
N LEU A 131 -10.74 14.93 -15.65
CA LEU A 131 -9.74 13.88 -15.87
C LEU A 131 -9.99 13.18 -17.21
N PRO A 132 -8.93 12.62 -17.82
CA PRO A 132 -9.15 11.70 -18.93
C PRO A 132 -10.04 10.53 -18.47
N PRO A 133 -10.89 10.01 -19.37
CA PRO A 133 -11.79 8.92 -19.04
C PRO A 133 -10.99 7.74 -18.45
N PRO A 134 -11.47 7.13 -17.35
CA PRO A 134 -10.75 6.03 -16.73
C PRO A 134 -10.66 4.85 -17.70
N GLY A 135 -9.52 4.14 -17.64
CA GLY A 135 -9.39 2.86 -18.33
C GLY A 135 -10.38 1.82 -17.80
N PRO A 136 -10.54 0.67 -18.49
CA PRO A 136 -11.41 -0.39 -18.02
C PRO A 136 -10.97 -0.85 -16.62
N PRO A 137 -11.93 -1.13 -15.71
CA PRO A 137 -11.60 -1.61 -14.37
C PRO A 137 -10.85 -2.94 -14.51
N LYS A 138 -9.62 -2.95 -13.99
CA LYS A 138 -8.82 -4.17 -13.94
C LYS A 138 -9.35 -5.06 -12.81
N ASP A 139 -9.64 -6.32 -13.08
CA ASP A 139 -9.91 -7.26 -11.99
C ASP A 139 -8.59 -7.58 -11.30
N HIS A 140 -8.47 -7.06 -10.09
CA HIS A 140 -7.36 -7.29 -9.19
C HIS A 140 -7.25 -8.77 -8.73
N ASN A 141 -8.32 -9.56 -8.90
CA ASN A 141 -8.31 -10.98 -8.61
C ASN A 141 -7.86 -11.86 -9.78
N ASP A 142 -7.73 -11.29 -10.98
CA ASP A 142 -7.25 -12.01 -12.15
C ASP A 142 -5.73 -12.17 -12.09
N ILE A 143 -5.30 -13.22 -11.38
CA ILE A 143 -3.89 -13.55 -11.18
C ILE A 143 -3.53 -14.76 -12.03
N PRO A 144 -2.38 -14.71 -12.73
CA PRO A 144 -1.84 -15.88 -13.41
C PRO A 144 -1.65 -17.06 -12.45
N TRP A 145 -2.06 -18.26 -12.88
CA TRP A 145 -2.06 -19.49 -12.07
C TRP A 145 -0.71 -19.85 -11.44
N TYR A 146 0.41 -19.40 -12.02
CA TYR A 146 1.76 -19.68 -11.55
C TYR A 146 2.20 -18.83 -10.34
N ASN A 147 1.46 -17.76 -9.99
CA ASN A 147 1.78 -16.91 -8.83
C ASN A 147 1.12 -17.44 -7.55
N ALA A 148 1.57 -18.60 -7.07
CA ALA A 148 0.99 -19.29 -5.92
C ALA A 148 0.89 -18.41 -4.65
N ALA A 149 1.90 -17.58 -4.37
CA ALA A 149 1.88 -16.67 -3.23
C ALA A 149 0.72 -15.65 -3.28
N LEU A 150 0.50 -15.02 -4.43
CA LEU A 150 -0.60 -14.06 -4.63
C LEU A 150 -1.97 -14.73 -4.63
N LEU A 151 -2.05 -15.99 -5.09
CA LEU A 151 -3.28 -16.78 -5.02
C LEU A 151 -3.69 -17.08 -3.57
N LEU A 152 -2.71 -17.35 -2.71
CA LEU A 152 -2.93 -17.59 -1.28
C LEU A 152 -3.10 -16.30 -0.46
N ALA A 153 -2.62 -15.17 -0.98
CA ALA A 153 -2.76 -13.87 -0.32
C ALA A 153 -4.24 -13.54 -0.08
N PRO A 154 -4.59 -12.96 1.09
CA PRO A 154 -5.96 -12.63 1.41
C PRO A 154 -6.51 -11.61 0.44
N LYS A 155 -7.74 -11.84 -0.03
CA LYS A 155 -8.49 -10.88 -0.84
C LYS A 155 -8.83 -9.66 0.00
N VAL A 156 -8.77 -8.49 -0.62
CA VAL A 156 -9.20 -7.25 0.01
C VAL A 156 -10.71 -7.27 0.24
N LYS A 157 -11.16 -7.08 1.48
CA LYS A 157 -12.57 -7.02 1.86
C LYS A 157 -12.82 -5.83 2.77
N TRP A 158 -13.48 -4.81 2.23
CA TRP A 158 -13.81 -3.60 2.98
C TRP A 158 -14.94 -3.88 3.99
N PRO A 159 -14.89 -3.30 5.20
CA PRO A 159 -16.04 -3.34 6.11
C PRO A 159 -17.26 -2.75 5.42
N ALA A 160 -18.44 -3.37 5.56
CA ALA A 160 -19.64 -2.99 4.82
C ALA A 160 -19.98 -1.50 4.93
N ASN A 161 -19.89 -0.93 6.14
CA ASN A 161 -20.16 0.49 6.37
C ASN A 161 -19.15 1.40 5.64
N MET A 162 -17.87 1.02 5.65
CA MET A 162 -16.81 1.79 4.97
C MET A 162 -16.88 1.62 3.45
N ASP A 163 -17.25 0.42 2.96
CA ASP A 163 -17.46 0.19 1.53
C ASP A 163 -18.57 1.11 1.01
N LEU A 164 -19.68 1.20 1.74
CA LEU A 164 -20.79 2.11 1.43
C LEU A 164 -20.33 3.56 1.48
N GLU A 165 -19.74 4.00 2.60
CA GLU A 165 -19.30 5.38 2.81
C GLU A 165 -18.30 5.85 1.72
N SER A 166 -17.38 4.97 1.32
CA SER A 166 -16.39 5.29 0.30
C SER A 166 -16.98 5.49 -1.10
N ARG A 167 -18.17 4.93 -1.36
CA ARG A 167 -18.82 4.92 -2.68
C ARG A 167 -19.99 5.89 -2.79
N THR A 168 -20.51 6.39 -1.67
CA THR A 168 -21.68 7.28 -1.65
C THR A 168 -21.32 8.72 -1.27
N ALA A 169 -22.14 9.64 -1.75
CA ALA A 169 -22.19 11.00 -1.23
C ALA A 169 -22.79 11.00 0.21
N PRO A 170 -22.47 11.99 1.05
CA PRO A 170 -23.22 12.27 2.28
C PRO A 170 -24.66 12.68 2.01
#